data_AF-A0AAI9BYN5-F1
#
_entry.id   AF-A0AAI9BYN5-F1
#
_cell.length_a   1.000
_cell.length_b   1.000
_cell.length_c   1.000
_cell.angle_alpha   90.00
_cell.angle_beta   90.00
_cell.angle_gamma   90.00
#
_symmetry.space_group_name_H-M   'P 1'
#
loop_
_entity.id
_entity.type
_entity.pdbx_description
1 polymer ?
#
loop_
_entity_poly.entity_id
_entity_poly.type
_entity_poly.pdbx_seq_one_letter_code
_entity_poly.pdbx_strand_id
1 'polypeptide(L)' 'MRKEKPTRQEPGVNRPAGSKVINQSEGGLIRIGDSIDVVVLKARDGHARVVISAPRHLEIAAPKQ' A
#
# COMPACT_ATOMS: atom_id res chain seq x y z
N MET A 1 12.28 1.97 -29.94
CA MET A 1 12.82 2.51 -28.68
C MET A 1 11.66 2.88 -27.77
N ARG A 2 11.43 2.13 -26.68
CA ARG A 2 10.35 2.42 -25.72
C ARG A 2 10.86 3.52 -24.77
N LYS A 3 10.18 4.66 -24.75
CA LYS A 3 10.48 5.74 -23.81
C LYS A 3 9.98 5.33 -22.43
N GLU A 4 10.90 4.96 -21.54
CA GLU A 4 10.62 4.82 -20.12
C GLU A 4 10.26 6.21 -19.58
N LYS A 5 9.03 6.36 -19.08
CA LYS A 5 8.60 7.59 -18.43
C LYS A 5 9.37 7.73 -17.10
N PRO A 6 9.89 8.90 -16.75
CA PRO A 6 10.60 9.08 -15.50
C PRO A 6 9.63 8.88 -14.34
N THR A 7 9.89 7.87 -13.50
CA THR A 7 9.19 7.67 -12.25
C THR A 7 9.42 8.89 -11.37
N ARG A 8 8.39 9.71 -11.18
CA ARG A 8 8.40 10.86 -10.28
C ARG A 8 8.77 10.36 -8.87
N GLN A 9 10.00 10.64 -8.45
CA GLN A 9 10.42 10.37 -7.07
C GLN A 9 9.71 11.38 -6.18
N GLU A 10 8.73 10.91 -5.40
CA GLU A 10 8.10 11.74 -4.38
C GLU A 10 9.13 12.09 -3.28
N PRO A 11 9.08 13.33 -2.77
CA PRO A 11 10.11 13.86 -1.90
C PRO A 11 10.21 13.06 -0.61
N GLY A 12 11.41 12.52 -0.34
CA GLY A 12 12.02 12.42 0.98
C GLY A 12 11.20 11.86 2.15
N VAL A 13 10.30 10.90 1.96
CA VAL A 13 9.86 10.07 3.08
C VAL A 13 11.04 9.19 3.47
N ASN A 14 11.55 9.36 4.70
CA ASN A 14 12.55 8.47 5.30
C ASN A 14 11.92 7.08 5.45
N ARG A 15 11.97 6.31 4.36
CA ARG A 15 11.39 4.99 4.26
C ARG A 15 12.39 4.00 4.86
N PRO A 16 11.97 3.14 5.79
CA PRO A 16 12.82 2.05 6.27
C PRO A 16 13.39 1.26 5.09
N ALA A 17 14.62 0.76 5.24
CA ALA A 17 15.24 -0.12 4.25
C ALA A 17 14.28 -1.29 3.95
N GLY A 18 14.08 -1.60 2.65
CA GLY A 18 13.13 -2.64 2.20
C GLY A 18 11.71 -2.15 1.91
N SER A 19 11.42 -0.85 1.96
CA SER A 19 10.10 -0.30 1.62
C SER A 19 9.86 -0.20 0.11
N LYS A 20 8.62 -0.47 -0.32
CA LYS A 20 8.16 -0.29 -1.71
C LYS A 20 6.96 0.64 -1.77
N VAL A 21 6.98 1.62 -2.69
CA VAL A 21 5.81 2.44 -3.00
C VAL A 21 4.93 1.70 -4.00
N ILE A 22 3.64 1.62 -3.68
CA ILE A 22 2.64 0.94 -4.49
C ILE A 22 1.51 1.93 -4.76
N ASN A 23 1.33 2.28 -6.03
CA ASN A 23 0.18 3.06 -6.47
C ASN A 23 -0.95 2.07 -6.79
N GLN A 24 -2.04 2.15 -6.04
CA GLN A 24 -3.16 1.23 -6.16
C GLN A 24 -4.47 1.99 -6.28
N SER A 25 -5.35 1.53 -7.18
CA SER A 25 -6.69 2.09 -7.38
C SER A 25 -7.70 1.52 -6.39
N GLU A 26 -8.86 2.18 -6.24
CA GLU A 26 -10.02 1.58 -5.57
C GLU A 26 -10.35 0.20 -6.19
N GLY A 27 -10.68 -0.77 -5.33
CA GLY A 27 -10.88 -2.18 -5.70
C GLY A 27 -9.59 -2.98 -5.91
N GLY A 28 -8.41 -2.34 -5.88
CA GLY A 28 -7.14 -3.01 -6.12
C GLY A 28 -6.67 -3.85 -4.93
N LEU A 29 -6.16 -5.06 -5.23
CA LEU A 29 -5.55 -5.99 -4.28
C LEU A 29 -4.02 -5.87 -4.29
N ILE A 30 -3.44 -5.64 -3.11
CA ILE A 30 -2.00 -5.67 -2.86
C ILE A 30 -1.70 -6.95 -2.08
N ARG A 31 -0.78 -7.79 -2.57
CA ARG A 31 -0.33 -9.01 -1.88
C ARG A 31 1.06 -8.79 -1.29
N ILE A 32 1.24 -9.15 -0.02
CA ILE A 32 2.52 -9.06 0.69
C ILE A 32 2.90 -10.48 1.14
N GLY A 33 3.94 -11.02 0.52
CA GLY A 33 4.26 -12.44 0.66
C GLY A 33 3.09 -13.33 0.22
N ASP A 34 2.94 -14.47 0.89
CA ASP A 34 1.93 -15.47 0.53
C ASP A 34 0.65 -15.39 1.35
N SER A 35 0.62 -14.58 2.42
CA SER A 35 -0.39 -14.67 3.47
C SER A 35 -1.07 -13.35 3.84
N ILE A 36 -0.58 -12.22 3.35
CA ILE A 36 -1.15 -10.91 3.66
C ILE A 36 -1.73 -10.28 2.40
N ASP A 37 -3.01 -9.95 2.47
CA ASP A 37 -3.76 -9.27 1.42
C ASP A 37 -4.25 -7.92 1.95
N VAL A 38 -4.02 -6.86 1.16
CA VAL A 38 -4.51 -5.50 1.45
C VAL A 38 -5.38 -5.04 0.30
N VAL A 39 -6.64 -4.72 0.57
CA VAL A 39 -7.60 -4.26 -0.43
C VAL A 39 -7.91 -2.79 -0.20
N VAL A 40 -7.75 -1.96 -1.23
CA VAL A 40 -8.16 -0.55 -1.19
C VAL A 40 -9.65 -0.47 -1.49
N LEU A 41 -10.47 -0.26 -0.45
CA LEU A 41 -11.92 -0.16 -0.62
C LEU A 41 -12.33 1.20 -1.22
N LYS A 42 -11.67 2.28 -0.77
CA LYS A 42 -11.98 3.65 -1.18
C LYS A 42 -10.76 4.53 -1.00
N ALA A 43 -10.50 5.45 -1.93
CA ALA A 43 -9.41 6.41 -1.89
C ALA A 43 -9.94 7.78 -2.35
N ARG A 44 -10.25 8.66 -1.38
CA ARG A 44 -10.79 10.00 -1.65
C ARG A 44 -10.22 11.01 -0.69
N ASP A 45 -10.02 12.24 -1.17
CA ASP A 45 -9.63 13.40 -0.36
C ASP A 45 -8.33 13.19 0.44
N GLY A 46 -7.37 12.45 -0.12
CA GLY A 46 -6.11 12.11 0.55
C GLY A 46 -6.24 11.02 1.62
N HIS A 47 -7.43 10.46 1.81
CA HIS A 47 -7.68 9.35 2.73
C HIS A 47 -7.95 8.04 1.96
N ALA A 48 -7.50 6.94 2.53
CA ALA A 48 -7.80 5.60 2.03
C ALA A 48 -8.48 4.75 3.10
N ARG A 49 -9.54 4.05 2.71
CA ARG A 49 -10.10 2.94 3.48
C ARG A 49 -9.53 1.65 2.93
N VAL A 50 -8.89 0.87 3.80
CA VAL A 50 -8.27 -0.41 3.44
C VAL A 50 -8.82 -1.53 4.32
N VAL A 51 -8.85 -2.74 3.76
CA VAL A 51 -9.03 -3.98 4.51
C VAL A 51 -7.71 -4.73 4.48
N ILE A 52 -7.28 -5.21 5.63
CA ILE A 52 -6.09 -6.04 5.77
C ILE A 52 -6.56 -7.43 6.20
N SER A 53 -6.21 -8.43 5.43
CA SER A 53 -6.40 -9.84 5.76
C SER A 53 -5.04 -10.48 6.00
N ALA A 54 -4.89 -11.12 7.16
CA ALA A 54 -3.66 -11.77 7.57
C ALA A 54 -3.97 -13.01 8.43
N PRO A 55 -2.99 -13.91 8.64
CA PRO A 55 -3.15 -15.04 9.55
C PRO A 55 -3.49 -14.59 10.97
N ARG A 56 -4.25 -15.40 11.71
CA ARG A 56 -4.71 -15.05 13.08
C ARG A 56 -3.62 -14.80 14.11
N HIS A 57 -2.42 -15.34 13.89
CA HIS A 57 -1.28 -15.13 14.79
C HIS A 57 -0.60 -13.77 14.57
N LEU A 58 -0.95 -13.06 13.49
CA LEU A 58 -0.41 -11.74 13.19
C LEU A 58 -1.40 -10.68 13.69
N GLU A 59 -0.91 -9.82 14.58
CA GLU A 59 -1.71 -8.71 15.10
C GLU A 59 -1.83 -7.61 14.04
N ILE A 60 -3.06 -7.13 13.83
CA ILE A 60 -3.33 -5.95 13.00
C ILE A 60 -3.78 -4.84 13.95
N ALA A 61 -2.93 -3.84 14.14
CA ALA A 61 -3.19 -2.68 14.98
C ALA A 61 -3.19 -1.39 14.15
N ALA A 62 -4.10 -0.48 14.47
CA ALA A 62 -4.10 0.89 13.97
C ALA A 62 -4.43 1.83 15.13
N PRO A 63 -3.73 2.98 15.26
CA PRO A 63 -4.14 4.01 16.22
C PRO A 63 -5.60 4.41 15.94
N LYS A 64 -6.40 4.59 16.99
CA LYS A 64 -7.71 5.20 16.84
C LYS A 64 -7.53 6.62 16.30
N GLN A 65 -8.25 6.94 15.22
CA GLN A 65 -8.34 8.30 14.68
C GLN A 65 -9.30 9.15 15.49
#